data_AF-A0A8T0J6I3-F1
#
_entry.id   AF-A0A8T0J6I3-F1
#
_cell.length_a   1.000
_cell.length_b   1.000
_cell.length_c   1.000
_cell.angle_alpha   90.00
_cell.angle_beta   90.00
_cell.angle_gamma   90.00
#
_symmetry.space_group_name_H-M   'P 1'
#
loop_
_entity.id
_entity.type
_entity.pdbx_description
1 polymer ?
#
loop_
_entity_poly.entity_id
_entity_poly.type
_entity_poly.pdbx_seq_one_letter_code
_entity_poly.pdbx_strand_id
1 'polypeptide(L)'
;MEFPDLGRHCSEETCHQLDFLPFKCDGCNKVFCLEHRTYKGHSCPNEKHKDVSVMICSVCAKSVKTVFGESSEVTMKRHSQSGCDPSNYAKVMKKPKCPVKGCRELLTFSNKYDCNSCRKIVCLRHRFPTDHACGVAVAKTKEPARTAAASNFLASFAARSGTDCGTETSRMGSLSISDKKIEQEKTPTIRP
;
A
#
# COMPACT_ATOMS: atom_id res chain seq x y z
N MET A 1 33.48 8.77 -0.27
CA MET A 1 32.69 9.63 0.62
C MET A 1 31.77 8.71 1.37
N GLU A 2 32.05 8.47 2.64
CA GLU A 2 31.24 7.60 3.50
C GLU A 2 30.06 8.42 4.02
N PHE A 3 28.87 7.81 4.12
CA PHE A 3 27.65 8.41 4.66
C PHE A 3 27.43 7.87 6.09
N PRO A 4 28.05 8.45 7.14
CA PRO A 4 28.17 7.77 8.43
C PRO A 4 26.88 7.83 9.27
N ASP A 5 25.84 8.52 8.80
CA ASP A 5 24.68 8.90 9.61
C ASP A 5 23.35 8.85 8.82
N LEU A 6 23.31 8.05 7.75
CA LEU A 6 22.05 7.75 7.08
C LEU A 6 21.37 6.61 7.83
N GLY A 7 20.23 6.91 8.46
CA GLY A 7 19.45 5.95 9.22
C GLY A 7 19.14 6.44 10.64
N ARG A 8 18.19 5.79 11.31
CA ARG A 8 17.94 5.99 12.74
C ARG A 8 18.38 4.73 13.49
N HIS A 9 18.91 4.90 14.69
CA HIS A 9 19.22 3.79 15.60
C HIS A 9 17.98 3.41 16.42
N CYS A 10 17.94 2.14 16.84
CA CYS A 10 16.95 1.68 17.78
C CYS A 10 17.18 2.40 19.12
N SER A 11 16.12 2.91 19.75
CA SER A 11 16.23 3.65 21.02
C SER A 11 16.37 2.73 22.24
N GLU A 12 16.60 1.43 22.01
CA GLU A 12 16.81 0.42 23.04
C GLU A 12 18.30 0.30 23.29
N GLU A 13 18.73 0.45 24.54
CA GLU A 13 20.16 0.60 24.90
C GLU A 13 21.01 -0.64 24.52
N THR A 14 20.37 -1.81 24.45
CA THR A 14 21.04 -3.06 24.05
C THR A 14 21.05 -3.27 22.53
N CYS A 15 20.28 -2.49 21.77
CA CYS A 15 20.09 -2.67 20.34
C CYS A 15 20.73 -1.54 19.54
N HIS A 16 21.75 -1.89 18.75
CA HIS A 16 22.51 -0.94 17.94
C HIS A 16 22.16 -1.06 16.44
N GLN A 17 20.94 -1.51 16.14
CA GLN A 17 20.51 -1.72 14.77
C GLN A 17 20.30 -0.39 14.04
N LEU A 18 20.84 -0.31 12.83
CA LEU A 18 20.70 0.77 11.85
C LEU A 18 19.84 0.34 10.67
N ASP A 19 19.32 1.30 9.89
CA ASP A 19 18.55 1.07 8.65
C ASP A 19 17.33 0.14 8.77
N PHE A 20 16.65 0.18 9.92
CA PHE A 20 15.38 -0.52 10.10
C PHE A 20 14.17 0.34 9.71
N LEU A 21 13.02 -0.30 9.51
CA LEU A 21 11.74 0.39 9.38
C LEU A 21 11.33 1.00 10.73
N PRO A 22 11.30 2.33 10.91
CA PRO A 22 11.13 2.93 12.21
C PRO A 22 9.73 2.72 12.80
N PHE A 23 9.64 2.01 13.93
CA PHE A 23 8.40 1.88 14.71
C PHE A 23 8.42 2.82 15.90
N LYS A 24 7.49 3.79 15.93
CA LYS A 24 7.34 4.70 17.07
C LYS A 24 6.43 4.07 18.13
N CYS A 25 6.89 3.98 19.37
CA CYS A 25 6.05 3.55 20.49
C CYS A 25 5.07 4.67 20.88
N ASP A 26 3.79 4.35 21.01
CA ASP A 26 2.71 5.24 21.45
C ASP A 26 2.77 5.57 22.96
N GLY A 27 3.40 4.72 23.77
CA GLY A 27 3.63 4.96 25.20
C GLY A 27 4.79 5.92 25.47
N CYS A 28 6.00 5.62 25.00
CA CYS A 28 7.22 6.39 25.31
C CYS A 28 7.71 7.31 24.17
N ASN A 29 7.06 7.29 23.00
CA ASN A 29 7.37 8.10 21.82
C ASN A 29 8.77 7.92 21.20
N LYS A 30 9.54 6.92 21.67
CA LYS A 30 10.84 6.51 21.11
C LYS A 30 10.66 5.62 19.88
N VAL A 31 11.72 5.50 19.08
CA VAL A 31 11.73 4.74 17.80
C VAL A 31 12.53 3.45 17.95
N PHE A 32 11.96 2.33 17.52
CA PHE A 32 12.50 0.99 17.72
C PHE A 32 12.48 0.16 16.44
N CYS A 33 13.35 -0.84 16.37
CA CYS A 33 13.37 -1.84 15.30
C CYS A 33 12.25 -2.88 15.44
N LEU A 34 12.17 -3.83 14.52
CA LEU A 34 11.10 -4.84 14.48
C LEU A 34 11.03 -5.71 15.75
N GLU A 35 12.18 -6.00 16.36
CA GLU A 35 12.28 -6.80 17.60
C GLU A 35 11.82 -6.01 18.82
N HIS A 36 12.20 -4.73 18.90
CA HIS A 36 11.93 -3.86 20.04
C HIS A 36 10.65 -3.02 19.90
N ARG A 37 9.86 -3.21 18.84
CA ARG A 37 8.60 -2.47 18.60
C ARG A 37 7.52 -2.70 19.66
N THR A 38 7.59 -3.80 20.40
CA THR A 38 6.58 -4.16 21.42
C THR A 38 6.92 -3.54 22.76
N TYR A 39 5.91 -3.25 23.58
CA TYR A 39 6.10 -2.70 24.93
C TYR A 39 7.05 -3.53 25.80
N LYS A 40 6.92 -4.86 25.73
CA LYS A 40 7.79 -5.80 26.46
C LYS A 40 9.20 -5.85 25.90
N GLY A 41 9.36 -5.64 24.60
CA GLY A 41 10.66 -5.69 23.92
C GLY A 41 11.62 -4.60 24.39
N HIS A 42 11.11 -3.39 24.67
CA HIS A 42 11.93 -2.26 25.13
C HIS A 42 11.63 -1.83 26.57
N SER A 43 10.99 -2.70 27.37
CA SER A 43 10.58 -2.43 28.75
C SER A 43 9.97 -1.03 28.93
N CYS A 44 8.91 -0.76 28.18
CA CYS A 44 8.34 0.58 28.08
C CYS A 44 7.93 1.14 29.46
N PRO A 45 8.29 2.39 29.80
CA PRO A 45 7.81 3.01 31.05
C PRO A 45 6.28 3.12 31.14
N ASN A 46 5.60 3.12 29.99
CA ASN A 46 4.16 3.33 29.85
C ASN A 46 3.46 2.05 29.32
N GLU A 47 3.75 0.87 29.88
CA GLU A 47 3.14 -0.41 29.45
C GLU A 47 1.61 -0.46 29.58
N LYS A 48 1.00 0.48 30.31
CA LYS A 48 -0.45 0.52 30.60
C LYS A 48 -1.29 1.03 29.42
N HIS A 49 -0.87 0.80 28.18
CA HIS A 49 -1.67 1.21 27.06
C HIS A 49 -2.90 0.31 26.94
N LYS A 50 -4.05 0.94 26.72
CA LYS A 50 -5.37 0.33 26.81
C LYS A 50 -5.52 -0.64 25.64
N ASP A 51 -5.40 -1.93 25.88
CA ASP A 51 -5.75 -2.94 24.88
C ASP A 51 -7.24 -2.77 24.53
N VAL A 52 -7.50 -2.14 23.38
CA VAL A 52 -8.85 -1.95 22.87
C VAL A 52 -9.25 -3.26 22.21
N SER A 53 -9.93 -4.12 22.96
CA SER A 53 -10.53 -5.32 22.38
C SER A 53 -11.71 -4.94 21.47
N VAL A 54 -11.85 -5.67 20.37
CA VAL A 54 -12.90 -5.48 19.38
C VAL A 54 -13.61 -6.80 19.17
N MET A 55 -14.92 -6.79 19.31
CA MET A 55 -15.80 -7.96 19.20
C MET A 55 -16.82 -7.75 18.09
N ILE A 56 -17.19 -8.82 17.39
CA ILE A 56 -18.12 -8.76 16.26
C ILE A 56 -19.54 -9.06 16.76
N CYS A 57 -20.50 -8.20 16.47
CA CYS A 57 -21.91 -8.45 16.77
C CYS A 57 -22.47 -9.53 15.85
N SER A 58 -23.10 -10.57 16.40
CA SER A 58 -23.70 -11.65 15.63
C SER A 58 -24.97 -11.25 14.86
N VAL A 59 -25.67 -10.20 15.30
CA VAL A 59 -26.93 -9.74 14.70
C VAL A 59 -26.70 -8.86 13.49
N CYS A 60 -25.73 -7.95 13.55
CA CYS A 60 -25.48 -6.97 12.49
C CYS A 60 -24.10 -7.10 11.82
N ALA A 61 -23.23 -8.00 12.28
CA ALA A 61 -21.84 -8.17 11.83
C ALA A 61 -20.94 -6.92 11.98
N LYS A 62 -21.36 -5.93 12.79
CA LYS A 62 -20.56 -4.73 13.08
C LYS A 62 -19.48 -5.04 14.12
N SER A 63 -18.29 -4.50 13.90
CA SER A 63 -17.20 -4.54 14.89
C SER A 63 -17.46 -3.52 15.99
N VAL A 64 -17.60 -3.97 17.23
CA VAL A 64 -17.88 -3.17 18.43
C VAL A 64 -16.62 -3.11 19.29
N LYS A 65 -16.16 -1.89 19.56
CA LYS A 65 -15.01 -1.64 20.46
C LYS A 65 -15.45 -1.81 21.92
N THR A 66 -14.72 -2.59 22.70
CA THR A 66 -14.90 -2.69 24.15
C THR A 66 -14.29 -1.48 24.83
N VAL A 67 -14.98 -0.95 25.82
CA VAL A 67 -14.42 0.09 26.69
C VAL A 67 -13.54 -0.58 27.75
N PHE A 68 -12.40 0.05 28.05
CA PHE A 68 -11.48 -0.46 29.08
C PHE A 68 -12.18 -0.55 30.44
N GLY A 69 -12.16 -1.74 31.06
CA GLY A 69 -12.80 -2.02 32.35
C GLY A 69 -14.26 -2.49 32.27
N GLU A 70 -14.89 -2.48 31.09
CA GLU A 70 -16.22 -3.05 30.89
C GLU A 70 -16.13 -4.50 30.37
N SER A 71 -17.09 -5.34 30.75
CA SER A 71 -17.22 -6.66 30.15
C SER A 71 -17.80 -6.58 28.74
N SER A 72 -17.48 -7.58 27.91
CA SER A 72 -18.01 -7.75 26.56
C SER A 72 -19.55 -7.70 26.52
N GLU A 73 -20.21 -8.25 27.55
CA GLU A 73 -21.67 -8.27 27.65
C GLU A 73 -22.27 -6.87 27.78
N VAL A 74 -21.69 -6.03 28.64
CA VAL A 74 -22.15 -4.64 28.83
C VAL A 74 -21.96 -3.84 27.54
N THR A 75 -20.80 -4.00 26.89
CA THR A 75 -20.51 -3.39 25.60
C THR A 75 -21.51 -3.83 24.53
N MET A 76 -21.86 -5.12 24.46
CA MET A 76 -22.83 -5.64 23.51
C MET A 76 -24.24 -5.10 23.79
N LYS A 77 -24.66 -5.05 25.06
CA LYS A 77 -25.97 -4.52 25.45
C LYS A 77 -26.13 -3.06 25.02
N ARG A 78 -25.10 -2.25 25.23
CA ARG A 78 -25.05 -0.86 24.75
C ARG A 78 -25.15 -0.76 23.24
N HIS A 79 -24.43 -1.62 22.49
CA HIS A 79 -24.53 -1.66 21.03
C HIS A 79 -25.94 -2.03 20.56
N SER A 80 -26.56 -3.05 21.17
CA SER A 80 -27.93 -3.47 20.88
C SER A 80 -28.96 -2.35 21.08
N GLN A 81 -28.73 -1.44 22.03
CA GLN A 81 -29.65 -0.33 22.33
C GLN A 81 -29.41 0.94 21.52
N SER A 82 -28.19 1.16 21.01
CA SER A 82 -27.78 2.46 20.43
C SER A 82 -27.52 2.45 18.91
N GLY A 83 -27.45 1.29 18.25
CA GLY A 83 -27.20 1.26 16.80
C GLY A 83 -26.91 -0.11 16.19
N CYS A 84 -27.63 -1.15 16.63
CA CYS A 84 -27.58 -2.48 16.03
C CYS A 84 -28.65 -2.62 14.94
N ASP A 85 -28.23 -2.67 13.67
CA ASP A 85 -29.12 -2.82 12.53
C ASP A 85 -29.01 -4.23 11.91
N PRO A 86 -30.01 -5.11 12.05
CA PRO A 86 -29.94 -6.47 11.52
C PRO A 86 -29.75 -6.55 10.00
N SER A 87 -30.24 -5.56 9.25
CA SER A 87 -30.09 -5.51 7.79
C SER A 87 -28.63 -5.35 7.33
N ASN A 88 -27.73 -4.90 8.21
CA ASN A 88 -26.31 -4.78 7.90
C ASN A 88 -25.66 -6.15 7.67
N TYR A 89 -26.10 -7.18 8.40
CA TYR A 89 -25.54 -8.53 8.32
C TYR A 89 -25.56 -9.08 6.90
N ALA A 90 -26.70 -8.95 6.21
CA ALA A 90 -26.84 -9.40 4.83
C ALA A 90 -25.91 -8.63 3.88
N LYS A 91 -25.67 -7.34 4.09
CA LYS A 91 -24.78 -6.51 3.26
C LYS A 91 -23.32 -6.91 3.41
N VAL A 92 -22.89 -7.22 4.64
CA VAL A 92 -21.51 -7.62 4.93
C VAL A 92 -21.21 -9.02 4.38
N MET A 93 -22.18 -9.95 4.49
CA MET A 93 -22.01 -11.32 4.03
C MET A 93 -22.21 -11.48 2.52
N LYS A 94 -23.15 -10.75 1.90
CA LYS A 94 -23.44 -10.84 0.46
C LYS A 94 -22.58 -9.85 -0.33
N LYS A 95 -21.32 -10.21 -0.55
CA LYS A 95 -20.41 -9.45 -1.41
C LYS A 95 -20.78 -9.66 -2.89
N PRO A 96 -20.80 -8.60 -3.73
CA PRO A 96 -21.12 -8.73 -5.14
C PRO A 96 -20.05 -9.53 -5.88
N LYS A 97 -20.44 -10.27 -6.90
CA LYS A 97 -19.53 -11.00 -7.81
C LYS A 97 -19.16 -10.12 -8.99
N CYS A 98 -18.02 -10.39 -9.60
CA CYS A 98 -17.63 -9.73 -10.83
C CYS A 98 -18.72 -9.96 -11.92
N PRO A 99 -19.17 -8.92 -12.63
CA PRO A 99 -20.23 -9.02 -13.65
C PRO A 99 -19.77 -9.71 -14.94
N VAL A 100 -18.47 -10.01 -15.11
CA VAL A 100 -17.93 -10.67 -16.29
C VAL A 100 -18.36 -12.15 -16.32
N LYS A 101 -18.90 -12.60 -17.45
CA LYS A 101 -19.33 -14.00 -17.64
C LYS A 101 -18.15 -14.95 -17.41
N GLY A 102 -18.36 -15.98 -16.58
CA GLY A 102 -17.31 -16.95 -16.23
C GLY A 102 -16.39 -16.51 -15.08
N CYS A 103 -16.45 -15.26 -14.62
CA CYS A 103 -15.72 -14.82 -13.44
C CYS A 103 -16.50 -15.16 -12.16
N ARG A 104 -15.87 -15.87 -11.22
CA ARG A 104 -16.45 -16.21 -9.90
C ARG A 104 -15.88 -15.37 -8.75
N GLU A 105 -15.06 -14.38 -9.08
CA GLU A 105 -14.35 -13.55 -8.13
C GLU A 105 -15.31 -12.61 -7.37
N LEU A 106 -15.17 -12.56 -6.05
CA LEU A 106 -15.93 -11.65 -5.20
C LEU A 106 -15.28 -10.28 -5.17
N LEU A 107 -16.08 -9.24 -5.38
CA LEU A 107 -15.65 -7.85 -5.31
C LEU A 107 -15.52 -7.45 -3.84
N THR A 108 -14.29 -7.57 -3.33
CA THR A 108 -13.89 -7.08 -2.02
C THR A 108 -13.36 -5.66 -2.10
N PHE A 109 -13.03 -5.05 -0.95
CA PHE A 109 -12.44 -3.71 -0.92
C PHE A 109 -11.17 -3.60 -1.79
N SER A 110 -10.30 -4.60 -1.75
CA SER A 110 -9.03 -4.60 -2.49
C SER A 110 -9.17 -5.07 -3.93
N ASN A 111 -10.15 -5.93 -4.22
CA ASN A 111 -10.30 -6.54 -5.54
C ASN A 111 -11.27 -5.78 -6.47
N LYS A 112 -11.98 -4.77 -5.98
CA LYS A 112 -12.89 -3.97 -6.80
C LYS A 112 -12.12 -2.91 -7.60
N TYR A 113 -12.48 -2.74 -8.86
CA TYR A 113 -12.03 -1.65 -9.72
C TYR A 113 -13.22 -1.07 -10.48
N ASP A 114 -13.37 0.24 -10.47
CA ASP A 114 -14.34 1.00 -11.25
C ASP A 114 -13.73 1.41 -12.60
N CYS A 115 -14.27 0.88 -13.69
CA CYS A 115 -13.78 1.22 -15.02
C CYS A 115 -14.05 2.70 -15.36
N ASN A 116 -13.01 3.49 -15.61
CA ASN A 116 -13.15 4.91 -15.95
C ASN A 116 -14.04 5.17 -17.18
N SER A 117 -14.08 4.22 -18.12
CA SER A 117 -14.73 4.40 -19.42
C SER A 117 -16.20 3.97 -19.44
N CYS A 118 -16.62 3.03 -18.57
CA CYS A 118 -18.00 2.53 -18.54
C CYS A 118 -18.64 2.45 -17.14
N ARG A 119 -17.89 2.84 -16.10
CA ARG A 119 -18.27 2.86 -14.68
C ARG A 119 -18.77 1.54 -14.11
N LYS A 120 -18.55 0.41 -14.80
CA LYS A 120 -18.82 -0.93 -14.26
C LYS A 120 -17.76 -1.29 -13.22
N ILE A 121 -18.20 -1.80 -12.08
CA ILE A 121 -17.31 -2.35 -11.05
C ILE A 121 -16.96 -3.79 -11.42
N VAL A 122 -15.68 -4.04 -11.65
CA VAL A 122 -15.11 -5.32 -12.07
C VAL A 122 -14.02 -5.75 -11.10
N CYS A 123 -13.56 -7.00 -11.18
CA CYS A 123 -12.44 -7.45 -10.35
C CYS A 123 -11.11 -6.98 -10.97
N LEU A 124 -10.00 -7.04 -10.22
CA LEU A 124 -8.68 -6.63 -10.72
C LEU A 124 -8.24 -7.42 -11.96
N ARG A 125 -8.65 -8.69 -12.08
CA ARG A 125 -8.37 -9.51 -13.27
C ARG A 125 -9.06 -9.01 -14.54
N HIS A 126 -10.17 -8.28 -14.41
CA HIS A 126 -10.92 -7.74 -15.54
C HIS A 126 -10.88 -6.20 -15.57
N ARG A 127 -9.83 -5.61 -14.99
CA ARG A 127 -9.63 -4.16 -14.90
C ARG A 127 -9.53 -3.50 -16.27
N PHE A 128 -8.91 -4.16 -17.25
CA PHE A 128 -8.73 -3.58 -18.58
C PHE A 128 -10.02 -3.60 -19.42
N PRO A 129 -10.24 -2.61 -20.30
CA PRO A 129 -11.42 -2.55 -21.16
C PRO A 129 -11.63 -3.76 -22.08
N THR A 130 -10.57 -4.52 -22.38
CA THR A 130 -10.59 -5.74 -23.19
C THR A 130 -11.18 -6.94 -22.45
N ASP A 131 -11.08 -6.93 -21.12
CA ASP A 131 -11.31 -8.09 -20.27
C ASP A 131 -12.75 -8.12 -19.72
N HIS A 132 -13.54 -7.11 -20.06
CA HIS A 132 -14.96 -7.05 -19.80
C HIS A 132 -15.68 -6.44 -21.00
N ALA A 133 -17.00 -6.60 -21.07
CA ALA A 133 -17.82 -5.88 -22.04
C ALA A 133 -17.89 -4.39 -21.66
N CYS A 134 -16.77 -3.68 -21.87
CA CYS A 134 -16.64 -2.26 -21.62
C CYS A 134 -17.59 -1.51 -22.56
N GLY A 135 -18.22 -0.45 -22.07
CA GLY A 135 -19.07 0.42 -22.93
C GLY A 135 -18.27 1.11 -24.04
N VAL A 136 -16.94 1.09 -23.94
CA VAL A 136 -15.99 1.57 -24.96
C VAL A 136 -15.35 0.39 -25.67
N ALA A 137 -15.96 -0.80 -25.62
CA ALA A 137 -15.49 -1.98 -26.34
C ALA A 137 -15.36 -1.62 -27.82
N VAL A 138 -14.10 -1.36 -28.19
CA VAL A 138 -13.47 -1.70 -29.45
C VAL A 138 -14.37 -1.40 -30.64
N ALA A 139 -14.18 -0.21 -31.23
CA ALA A 139 -14.34 -0.07 -32.66
C ALA A 139 -13.64 -1.27 -33.30
N LYS A 140 -14.44 -2.24 -33.77
CA LYS A 140 -13.95 -3.41 -34.47
C LYS A 140 -13.22 -2.88 -35.69
N THR A 141 -11.90 -2.77 -35.64
CA THR A 141 -11.12 -2.90 -36.87
C THR A 141 -11.43 -4.30 -37.36
N LYS A 142 -12.31 -4.38 -38.37
CA LYS A 142 -12.36 -5.55 -39.24
C LYS A 142 -10.93 -5.72 -39.73
N GLU A 143 -10.21 -6.70 -39.21
CA GLU A 143 -9.10 -7.31 -39.96
C GLU A 143 -9.71 -7.75 -41.30
N PRO A 144 -9.31 -7.16 -42.45
CA PRO A 144 -9.59 -7.80 -43.70
C PRO A 144 -8.70 -9.05 -43.77
N ALA A 145 -9.31 -10.17 -44.16
CA ALA A 145 -8.59 -11.40 -44.45
C ALA A 145 -7.36 -11.11 -45.31
N ARG A 146 -6.16 -11.29 -44.75
CA ARG A 146 -4.93 -11.26 -45.52
C ARG A 146 -4.83 -12.55 -46.31
N THR A 147 -5.21 -12.46 -47.59
CA THR A 147 -4.74 -13.37 -48.62
C THR A 147 -3.21 -13.39 -48.64
N ALA A 148 -2.66 -14.57 -48.91
CA ALA A 148 -1.23 -14.81 -49.01
C ALA A 148 -0.59 -13.92 -50.08
N ALA A 149 0.40 -13.12 -49.68
CA ALA A 149 1.47 -12.64 -50.55
C ALA A 149 2.69 -12.35 -49.67
N ALA A 150 3.76 -13.10 -49.94
CA ALA A 150 5.05 -12.98 -49.28
C ALA A 150 5.68 -11.60 -49.50
N SER A 151 6.35 -11.05 -48.48
CA SER A 151 7.69 -10.44 -48.62
C SER A 151 8.15 -9.75 -47.32
N ASN A 152 9.29 -10.27 -46.81
CA ASN A 152 10.38 -9.53 -46.18
C ASN A 152 10.07 -8.61 -44.99
N PHE A 153 9.90 -9.20 -43.80
CA PHE A 153 10.17 -8.50 -42.53
C PHE A 153 10.73 -9.43 -41.44
N LEU A 154 11.47 -10.47 -41.84
CA LEU A 154 12.21 -11.38 -40.95
C LEU A 154 13.70 -11.43 -41.28
N ALA A 155 14.29 -10.30 -41.69
CA ALA A 155 15.73 -10.19 -41.98
C ALA A 155 16.52 -9.42 -40.90
N SER A 156 15.91 -9.10 -39.75
CA SER A 156 16.58 -8.32 -38.68
C SER A 156 16.85 -9.12 -37.40
N PHE A 157 16.55 -10.42 -37.38
CA PHE A 157 16.78 -11.29 -36.21
C PHE A 157 17.91 -12.32 -36.40
N ALA A 158 18.49 -12.41 -37.60
CA ALA A 158 19.56 -13.36 -37.93
C ALA A 158 21.00 -12.79 -37.80
N ALA A 159 21.15 -11.56 -37.29
CA ALA A 159 22.45 -10.89 -37.13
C ALA A 159 22.82 -10.59 -35.67
N ARG A 160 22.36 -11.41 -34.72
CA ARG A 160 22.80 -11.33 -33.31
C ARG A 160 23.45 -12.65 -32.89
N SER A 161 24.61 -12.94 -33.48
CA SER A 161 25.63 -13.78 -32.84
C SER A 161 26.20 -12.99 -31.67
N GLY A 162 26.07 -13.55 -30.47
CA GLY A 162 26.35 -12.86 -29.21
C GLY A 162 27.80 -12.45 -29.03
N THR A 163 28.03 -11.43 -28.21
CA THR A 163 29.13 -11.37 -27.23
C THR A 163 28.97 -10.14 -26.35
N ASP A 164 29.06 -10.41 -25.05
CA ASP A 164 29.65 -9.61 -23.99
C ASP A 164 29.03 -8.28 -23.54
N CYS A 165 28.74 -8.26 -22.24
CA CYS A 165 28.46 -7.09 -21.42
C CYS A 165 29.71 -6.82 -20.59
N GLY A 166 30.52 -5.85 -21.02
CA GLY A 166 31.62 -5.33 -20.21
C GLY A 166 32.62 -4.54 -21.03
N THR A 167 32.75 -3.25 -20.70
CA THR A 167 34.00 -2.46 -20.57
C THR A 167 33.85 -1.01 -21.06
N GLU A 168 33.80 -0.14 -20.05
CA GLU A 168 34.44 1.17 -19.88
C GLU A 168 35.04 1.89 -21.11
N THR A 169 34.70 3.18 -21.29
CA THR A 169 35.64 4.32 -21.11
C THR A 169 35.05 5.67 -21.58
N SER A 170 35.12 6.65 -20.67
CA SER A 170 35.42 8.08 -20.83
C SER A 170 35.11 8.87 -22.13
N ARG A 171 34.34 9.96 -21.96
CA ARG A 171 34.68 11.40 -22.26
C ARG A 171 33.40 12.25 -22.25
N MET A 172 33.14 13.04 -21.20
CA MET A 172 33.47 14.48 -21.00
C MET A 172 32.72 15.49 -21.88
N GLY A 173 32.14 16.51 -21.22
CA GLY A 173 31.58 17.73 -21.81
C GLY A 173 30.32 18.22 -21.06
N SER A 174 30.41 18.73 -19.83
CA SER A 174 30.62 20.16 -19.47
C SER A 174 29.46 21.09 -19.82
N LEU A 175 28.87 21.76 -18.82
CA LEU A 175 28.55 23.21 -18.83
C LEU A 175 28.02 23.68 -17.46
N SER A 176 28.22 24.96 -17.21
CA SER A 176 28.66 25.57 -15.96
C SER A 176 27.57 26.13 -15.05
N ILE A 177 27.98 26.35 -13.80
CA ILE A 177 27.32 27.05 -12.69
C ILE A 177 27.18 28.56 -12.93
N SER A 178 26.21 29.20 -12.28
CA SER A 178 26.36 30.59 -11.81
C SER A 178 25.70 30.78 -10.44
N ASP A 179 26.50 31.32 -9.53
CA ASP A 179 26.29 31.58 -8.11
C ASP A 179 25.20 32.60 -7.78
N LYS A 180 24.52 32.44 -6.63
CA LYS A 180 24.09 33.55 -5.77
C LYS A 180 24.09 33.17 -4.27
N LYS A 181 25.16 33.65 -3.62
CA LYS A 181 25.36 34.21 -2.27
C LYS A 181 24.34 33.96 -1.14
N ILE A 182 24.91 33.52 -0.03
CA ILE A 182 24.44 33.37 1.37
C ILE A 182 24.12 34.72 2.02
N GLU A 183 23.05 34.80 2.83
CA GLU A 183 23.02 35.62 4.05
C GLU A 183 22.34 34.89 5.22
N GLN A 184 22.86 35.15 6.42
CA GLN A 184 22.62 34.52 7.71
C GLN A 184 21.80 35.47 8.61
N GLU A 185 20.81 34.96 9.36
CA GLU A 185 20.36 35.56 10.63
C GLU A 185 19.90 34.42 11.57
N LYS A 186 20.65 34.03 12.61
CA LYS A 186 20.82 34.58 13.97
C LYS A 186 19.64 34.30 14.93
N THR A 187 19.83 33.25 15.74
CA THR A 187 19.09 32.93 16.98
C THR A 187 19.51 33.84 18.14
N PRO A 188 18.60 34.19 19.07
CA PRO A 188 18.99 34.61 20.41
C PRO A 188 18.53 33.61 21.48
N THR A 189 19.51 33.18 22.26
CA THR A 189 19.40 32.50 23.56
C THR A 189 19.05 33.50 24.67
N ILE A 190 18.13 33.13 25.57
CA ILE A 190 18.02 33.74 26.91
C ILE A 190 17.75 32.63 27.94
N ARG A 191 18.57 32.62 28.99
CA ARG A 191 18.39 32.07 30.36
C ARG A 191 19.24 32.94 31.30
N PRO A 192 19.09 32.87 32.62
CA PRO A 192 18.24 31.99 33.43
C PRO A 192 16.95 32.63 33.94
#